data_AF-A0ABD3QCW3-F1
#
_entry.id   AF-A0ABD3QCW3-F1
#
_cell.length_a   1.000
_cell.length_b   1.000
_cell.length_c   1.000
_cell.angle_alpha   90.00
_cell.angle_beta   90.00
_cell.angle_gamma   90.00
#
_symmetry.space_group_name_H-M   'P 1'
#
loop_
_entity.id
_entity.type
_entity.pdbx_description
1 polymer ?
#
loop_
_entity_poly.entity_id
_entity_poly.type
_entity_poly.pdbx_seq_one_letter_code
_entity_poly.pdbx_strand_id
1 'polypeptide(L)'
;MKNVFHLSLPNLLRTILGRGVVSSTEAACLKFNDGKSTILDLNMNKTSLGGMQYDKRAMAISKTSNGVTSNGFVWDDVDLVTTKWRPQGITTHHTFAKRYVLISWYGRADEEYENRGGRISFVDISQMYQCKYNNCSYPYVHVLLVDANFCTLPNIHVGGIEQHNGILYVADSRKGMQRILQFDLEYDLYEVPSKMIGVMFGHHYMLRQSASFASPIKPSFLSFDADNQKFVIGTYARCGPKVGIHLDSESCFTQSKNQLVWFDSNNSMDVNNTILLDQHDLNMSCWHYFSEMQGATSARVHNDTIVWVSSSYGPLADSHLHVVNVSTFTGDCSSSNLDGLVQLDRVTAYKHPPGLEDLHIEHLAEKRLLWMTTEFGCRMVFSSSLEDLLPST
;
A
#
# COMPACT_ATOMS: atom_id res chain seq x y z
N MET A 1 -20.48 -18.18 -4.85
CA MET A 1 -19.78 -16.86 -4.85
C MET A 1 -20.67 -15.66 -5.26
N LYS A 2 -22.02 -15.76 -5.29
CA LYS A 2 -22.88 -14.74 -5.95
C LYS A 2 -23.63 -13.74 -5.06
N ASN A 3 -23.71 -13.90 -3.73
CA ASN A 3 -24.70 -13.14 -2.94
C ASN A 3 -24.13 -12.10 -1.95
N VAL A 4 -22.84 -11.73 -2.01
CA VAL A 4 -22.26 -10.72 -1.09
C VAL A 4 -21.51 -9.59 -1.82
N PHE A 5 -21.37 -9.65 -3.15
CA PHE A 5 -20.56 -8.69 -3.91
C PHE A 5 -21.40 -7.75 -4.78
N HIS A 6 -22.44 -7.15 -4.20
CA HIS A 6 -23.11 -6.04 -4.87
C HIS A 6 -22.30 -4.76 -4.63
N LEU A 7 -21.48 -4.37 -5.62
CA LEU A 7 -21.12 -2.97 -5.78
C LEU A 7 -22.41 -2.16 -5.72
N SER A 8 -22.49 -1.18 -4.83
CA SER A 8 -23.63 -0.27 -4.86
C SER A 8 -23.64 0.41 -6.24
N LEU A 9 -24.76 0.29 -6.96
CA LEU A 9 -24.96 0.89 -8.29
C LEU A 9 -24.53 2.38 -8.37
N PRO A 10 -24.69 3.21 -7.30
CA PRO A 10 -24.18 4.58 -7.28
C PRO A 10 -22.65 4.71 -7.40
N ASN A 11 -21.88 3.80 -6.77
CA ASN A 11 -20.41 3.84 -6.81
C ASN A 11 -19.87 3.47 -8.19
N LEU A 12 -20.58 2.59 -8.92
CA LEU A 12 -20.22 2.20 -10.27
C LEU A 12 -20.44 3.33 -11.28
N LEU A 13 -21.61 3.99 -11.24
CA LEU A 13 -21.96 5.05 -12.19
C LEU A 13 -21.04 6.28 -12.10
N ARG A 14 -20.59 6.65 -10.90
CA ARG A 14 -19.66 7.80 -10.72
C ARG A 14 -18.24 7.50 -11.16
N THR A 15 -17.74 6.28 -10.92
CA THR A 15 -16.39 5.88 -11.34
C THR A 15 -16.23 5.92 -12.87
N ILE A 16 -17.32 5.70 -13.61
CA ILE A 16 -17.32 5.72 -15.09
C ILE A 16 -17.44 7.15 -15.67
N LEU A 17 -18.01 8.11 -14.93
CA LEU A 17 -18.48 9.39 -15.48
C LEU A 17 -17.75 10.66 -14.97
N GLY A 18 -16.85 10.55 -13.99
CA GLY A 18 -16.22 11.73 -13.35
C GLY A 18 -14.90 12.19 -13.97
N ARG A 19 -14.89 13.34 -14.66
CA ARG A 19 -13.70 14.19 -14.88
C ARG A 19 -14.07 15.66 -14.71
N GLY A 20 -13.94 16.17 -13.48
CA GLY A 20 -13.83 17.61 -13.22
C GLY A 20 -12.40 18.07 -13.43
N VAL A 21 -12.21 19.30 -13.91
CA VAL A 21 -10.89 19.94 -14.05
C VAL A 21 -10.44 20.41 -12.67
N VAL A 22 -9.30 19.89 -12.19
CA VAL A 22 -8.74 20.19 -10.87
C VAL A 22 -7.93 21.49 -10.93
N SER A 23 -8.32 22.46 -10.09
CA SER A 23 -7.57 23.67 -9.73
C SER A 23 -6.33 23.30 -8.91
N SER A 24 -5.26 24.10 -8.96
CA SER A 24 -4.07 23.89 -8.11
C SER A 24 -4.47 23.81 -6.64
N THR A 25 -4.23 22.66 -6.01
CA THR A 25 -4.64 22.37 -4.64
C THR A 25 -3.55 22.75 -3.64
N GLU A 26 -3.78 23.81 -2.87
CA GLU A 26 -2.86 24.23 -1.81
C GLU A 26 -2.85 23.23 -0.65
N ALA A 27 -1.66 23.00 -0.07
CA ALA A 27 -1.52 22.18 1.13
C ALA A 27 -2.13 22.89 2.35
N ALA A 28 -2.84 22.13 3.18
CA ALA A 28 -3.25 22.61 4.49
C ALA A 28 -2.07 22.45 5.44
N CYS A 29 -1.64 23.56 6.03
CA CYS A 29 -0.52 23.56 6.97
C CYS A 29 -1.00 24.08 8.32
N LEU A 30 -0.36 23.62 9.39
CA LEU A 30 -0.41 24.34 10.66
C LEU A 30 0.42 25.63 10.50
N LYS A 31 -0.19 26.67 9.90
CA LYS A 31 0.40 28.01 9.80
C LYS A 31 0.21 28.77 11.10
N PHE A 32 1.19 29.62 11.43
CA PHE A 32 1.10 30.63 12.48
C PHE A 32 1.15 32.02 11.88
N ASN A 33 0.54 32.97 12.59
CA ASN A 33 0.34 34.36 12.14
C ASN A 33 1.63 35.11 11.73
N ASP A 34 2.83 34.66 12.14
CA ASP A 34 4.05 35.48 12.02
C ASP A 34 5.23 34.82 11.26
N GLY A 35 5.04 33.66 10.63
CA GLY A 35 6.01 33.07 9.67
C GLY A 35 7.39 32.66 10.22
N LYS A 36 7.59 32.58 11.55
CA LYS A 36 8.91 32.30 12.18
C LYS A 36 8.91 31.33 13.37
N SER A 37 7.85 30.54 13.58
CA SER A 37 7.75 29.68 14.77
C SER A 37 8.35 28.28 14.58
N THR A 38 8.93 27.74 15.66
CA THR A 38 9.52 26.40 15.77
C THR A 38 8.51 25.38 16.34
N ILE A 39 8.82 24.08 16.33
CA ILE A 39 7.97 23.00 16.90
C ILE A 39 7.57 23.28 18.36
N LEU A 40 8.40 23.99 19.11
CA LEU A 40 8.15 24.41 20.50
C LEU A 40 6.93 25.33 20.64
N ASP A 41 6.61 26.11 19.60
CA ASP A 41 5.51 27.10 19.63
C ASP A 41 4.14 26.47 19.36
N LEU A 42 4.11 25.24 18.83
CA LEU A 42 2.87 24.49 18.57
C LEU A 42 2.25 23.88 19.83
N ASN A 43 3.04 23.72 20.91
CA ASN A 43 2.70 22.83 22.02
C ASN A 43 2.17 21.47 21.51
N MET A 44 2.80 20.94 20.45
CA MET A 44 2.44 19.65 19.90
C MET A 44 2.81 18.57 20.90
N ASN A 45 1.80 17.86 21.39
CA ASN A 45 2.03 16.72 22.26
C ASN A 45 2.46 15.55 21.38
N LYS A 46 3.75 15.17 21.48
CA LYS A 46 4.18 13.86 21.01
C LYS A 46 3.36 12.80 21.73
N THR A 47 2.93 11.79 20.97
CA THR A 47 2.22 10.64 21.52
C THR A 47 2.85 9.37 20.97
N SER A 48 2.45 8.23 21.52
CA SER A 48 2.87 6.92 21.07
C SER A 48 1.70 6.16 20.49
N LEU A 49 1.97 5.11 19.72
CA LEU A 49 0.91 4.23 19.20
C LEU A 49 0.02 3.64 20.30
N GLY A 50 0.61 3.37 21.47
CA GLY A 50 -0.12 2.89 22.65
C GLY A 50 -1.06 3.94 23.26
N GLY A 51 -0.73 5.23 23.11
CA GLY A 51 -1.48 6.37 23.65
C GLY A 51 -2.58 6.91 22.73
N MET A 52 -2.69 6.42 21.49
CA MET A 52 -3.76 6.81 20.58
C MET A 52 -5.12 6.30 21.08
N GLN A 53 -6.13 7.15 21.01
CA GLN A 53 -7.52 6.78 21.25
C GLN A 53 -8.16 6.34 19.94
N TYR A 54 -8.71 5.13 19.95
CA TYR A 54 -9.45 4.60 18.81
C TYR A 54 -10.88 5.15 18.81
N ASP A 55 -11.33 5.64 17.66
CA ASP A 55 -12.66 6.23 17.47
C ASP A 55 -13.57 5.38 16.59
N LYS A 56 -13.02 4.33 15.96
CA LYS A 56 -13.71 3.48 14.99
C LYS A 56 -13.49 1.99 15.26
N ARG A 57 -14.32 1.15 14.65
CA ARG A 57 -14.26 -0.30 14.79
C ARG A 57 -14.50 -1.00 13.45
N ALA A 58 -13.56 -1.85 13.05
CA ALA A 58 -13.66 -2.70 11.87
C ALA A 58 -14.23 -4.07 12.27
N MET A 59 -15.09 -4.66 11.46
CA MET A 59 -15.77 -5.91 11.79
C MET A 59 -14.99 -7.11 11.29
N ALA A 60 -14.71 -8.08 12.16
CA ALA A 60 -13.94 -9.26 11.81
C ALA A 60 -14.66 -10.12 10.76
N ILE A 61 -13.90 -10.68 9.83
CA ILE A 61 -14.37 -11.66 8.83
C ILE A 61 -13.46 -12.88 8.82
N SER A 62 -14.06 -14.04 8.56
CA SER A 62 -13.34 -15.28 8.25
C SER A 62 -14.05 -15.98 7.10
N LYS A 63 -13.30 -16.38 6.08
CA LYS A 63 -13.85 -17.05 4.90
C LYS A 63 -12.89 -18.12 4.38
N THR A 64 -13.44 -19.29 4.10
CA THR A 64 -12.70 -20.36 3.42
C THR A 64 -13.20 -20.49 1.98
N SER A 65 -12.30 -20.54 1.02
CA SER A 65 -12.59 -20.73 -0.40
C SER A 65 -11.48 -21.53 -1.05
N ASN A 66 -11.83 -22.59 -1.80
CA ASN A 66 -10.86 -23.49 -2.44
C ASN A 66 -9.77 -24.02 -1.49
N GLY A 67 -10.13 -24.32 -0.23
CA GLY A 67 -9.19 -24.80 0.79
C GLY A 67 -8.39 -23.71 1.49
N VAL A 68 -8.31 -22.50 0.92
CA VAL A 68 -7.62 -21.35 1.54
C VAL A 68 -8.54 -20.69 2.55
N THR A 69 -8.09 -20.56 3.80
CA THR A 69 -8.80 -19.83 4.84
C THR A 69 -8.20 -18.45 5.02
N SER A 70 -9.02 -17.43 4.80
CA SER A 70 -8.64 -16.04 4.99
C SER A 70 -9.33 -15.44 6.21
N ASN A 71 -8.57 -14.74 7.03
CA ASN A 71 -9.07 -14.02 8.21
C ASN A 71 -8.77 -12.53 8.05
N GLY A 72 -9.63 -11.66 8.56
CA GLY A 72 -9.47 -10.24 8.32
C GLY A 72 -10.56 -9.40 8.94
N PHE A 73 -10.84 -8.26 8.31
CA PHE A 73 -11.94 -7.38 8.66
C PHE A 73 -12.49 -6.60 7.46
N VAL A 74 -13.72 -6.12 7.62
CA VAL A 74 -14.30 -5.04 6.81
C VAL A 74 -14.30 -3.75 7.61
N TRP A 75 -14.18 -2.63 6.92
CA TRP A 75 -14.19 -1.30 7.54
C TRP A 75 -15.54 -0.98 8.19
N ASP A 76 -15.56 0.07 9.02
CA ASP A 76 -16.82 0.61 9.53
C ASP A 76 -17.69 1.13 8.38
N ASP A 77 -18.99 1.33 8.61
CA ASP A 77 -19.92 1.71 7.54
C ASP A 77 -19.48 2.98 6.78
N VAL A 78 -18.86 3.94 7.48
CA VAL A 78 -18.40 5.20 6.89
C VAL A 78 -17.23 4.96 5.93
N ASP A 79 -16.18 4.25 6.37
CA ASP A 79 -14.99 3.99 5.57
C ASP A 79 -15.20 2.88 4.53
N LEU A 80 -16.18 1.99 4.74
CA LEU A 80 -16.60 0.99 3.76
C LEU A 80 -17.22 1.64 2.52
N VAL A 81 -18.10 2.63 2.71
CA VAL A 81 -18.88 3.23 1.60
C VAL A 81 -18.33 4.55 1.09
N THR A 82 -17.37 5.17 1.79
CA THR A 82 -16.87 6.51 1.41
C THR A 82 -16.35 6.54 -0.02
N THR A 83 -16.77 7.51 -0.81
CA THR A 83 -16.22 7.73 -2.14
C THR A 83 -14.93 8.54 -2.07
N LYS A 84 -14.71 9.31 -1.00
CA LYS A 84 -13.69 10.35 -0.86
C LYS A 84 -12.28 9.84 -0.61
N TRP A 85 -12.18 8.71 0.10
CA TRP A 85 -10.92 8.05 0.44
C TRP A 85 -10.88 6.66 -0.18
N ARG A 86 -9.68 6.22 -0.57
CA ARG A 86 -9.44 4.88 -1.10
C ARG A 86 -8.31 4.20 -0.37
N PRO A 87 -8.52 3.00 0.19
CA PRO A 87 -7.44 2.23 0.77
C PRO A 87 -6.57 1.67 -0.35
N GLN A 88 -5.25 1.64 -0.16
CA GLN A 88 -4.36 1.13 -1.20
C GLN A 88 -3.23 0.28 -0.64
N GLY A 89 -2.36 0.86 0.19
CA GLY A 89 -1.18 0.20 0.75
C GLY A 89 -1.47 -0.57 2.02
N ILE A 90 -0.69 -1.61 2.30
CA ILE A 90 -0.82 -2.44 3.50
C ILE A 90 0.54 -2.82 4.08
N THR A 91 0.65 -2.76 5.41
CA THR A 91 1.79 -3.34 6.15
C THR A 91 1.33 -3.77 7.54
N THR A 92 2.16 -4.50 8.28
CA THR A 92 1.96 -4.71 9.72
C THR A 92 2.96 -3.91 10.55
N HIS A 93 2.64 -3.70 11.83
CA HIS A 93 3.58 -3.13 12.80
C HIS A 93 3.38 -3.76 14.17
N HIS A 94 4.49 -4.17 14.79
CA HIS A 94 4.49 -4.91 16.05
C HIS A 94 5.20 -4.10 17.12
N THR A 95 4.53 -3.94 18.25
CA THR A 95 5.13 -3.46 19.50
C THR A 95 5.16 -4.62 20.50
N PHE A 96 5.81 -4.44 21.65
CA PHE A 96 5.81 -5.45 22.71
C PHE A 96 4.41 -5.83 23.20
N ALA A 97 3.45 -4.90 23.13
CA ALA A 97 2.11 -5.08 23.70
C ALA A 97 1.00 -5.23 22.65
N LYS A 98 1.20 -4.67 21.46
CA LYS A 98 0.16 -4.56 20.43
C LYS A 98 0.67 -4.94 19.05
N ARG A 99 -0.24 -5.49 18.26
CA ARG A 99 -0.04 -5.86 16.86
C ARG A 99 -1.03 -5.08 16.01
N TYR A 100 -0.51 -4.41 14.98
CA TYR A 100 -1.28 -3.55 14.11
C TYR A 100 -1.22 -4.00 12.66
N VAL A 101 -2.33 -3.83 11.95
CA VAL A 101 -2.33 -3.71 10.49
C VAL A 101 -2.49 -2.24 10.15
N LEU A 102 -1.59 -1.75 9.30
CA LEU A 102 -1.55 -0.38 8.82
C LEU A 102 -2.07 -0.36 7.39
N ILE A 103 -3.01 0.55 7.11
CA ILE A 103 -3.60 0.70 5.76
C ILE A 103 -3.49 2.14 5.34
N SER A 104 -2.86 2.41 4.21
CA SER A 104 -2.85 3.76 3.66
C SER A 104 -4.13 4.07 2.92
N TRP A 105 -4.50 5.34 2.95
CA TRP A 105 -5.60 5.89 2.18
C TRP A 105 -5.19 7.17 1.49
N TYR A 106 -5.70 7.39 0.29
CA TYR A 106 -5.57 8.66 -0.42
C TYR A 106 -6.89 9.34 -0.69
N GLY A 107 -6.83 10.67 -0.69
CA GLY A 107 -7.94 11.52 -1.07
C GLY A 107 -8.15 11.52 -2.58
N ARG A 108 -9.38 11.29 -3.01
CA ARG A 108 -9.71 11.23 -4.43
C ARG A 108 -9.97 12.62 -5.02
N ALA A 109 -9.36 12.87 -6.17
CA ALA A 109 -9.49 14.13 -6.89
C ALA A 109 -10.91 14.40 -7.43
N ASP A 110 -11.61 13.35 -7.89
CA ASP A 110 -13.01 13.46 -8.35
C ASP A 110 -14.00 13.73 -7.21
N GLU A 111 -13.53 13.69 -5.97
CA GLU A 111 -14.30 14.01 -4.76
C GLU A 111 -13.77 15.26 -4.05
N GLU A 112 -12.81 15.98 -4.65
CA GLU A 112 -12.15 17.19 -4.09
C GLU A 112 -11.42 16.93 -2.76
N TYR A 113 -10.80 15.76 -2.63
CA TYR A 113 -10.06 15.33 -1.42
C TYR A 113 -8.55 15.19 -1.63
N GLU A 114 -8.06 15.40 -2.84
CA GLU A 114 -6.64 15.28 -3.20
C GLU A 114 -5.74 16.24 -2.43
N ASN A 115 -6.26 17.39 -1.98
CA ASN A 115 -5.51 18.37 -1.16
C ASN A 115 -5.28 17.92 0.29
N ARG A 116 -6.06 16.95 0.77
CA ARG A 116 -5.94 16.39 2.13
C ARG A 116 -4.77 15.44 2.26
N GLY A 117 -4.22 15.00 1.14
CA GLY A 117 -3.06 14.11 1.07
C GLY A 117 -3.40 12.67 1.47
N GLY A 118 -2.55 12.11 2.34
CA GLY A 118 -2.57 10.70 2.73
C GLY A 118 -2.88 10.49 4.19
N ARG A 119 -3.52 9.37 4.55
CA ARG A 119 -3.71 8.95 5.95
C ARG A 119 -3.44 7.46 6.12
N ILE A 120 -3.06 7.05 7.33
CA ILE A 120 -2.85 5.64 7.71
C ILE A 120 -3.89 5.25 8.76
N SER A 121 -4.64 4.18 8.52
CA SER A 121 -5.39 3.53 9.58
C SER A 121 -4.47 2.65 10.41
N PHE A 122 -4.49 2.82 11.72
CA PHE A 122 -3.84 1.91 12.66
C PHE A 122 -4.90 1.00 13.26
N VAL A 123 -5.00 -0.24 12.76
CA VAL A 123 -5.99 -1.22 13.20
C VAL A 123 -5.37 -2.18 14.21
N ASP A 124 -5.87 -2.17 15.44
CA ASP A 124 -5.37 -3.02 16.52
C ASP A 124 -5.93 -4.45 16.38
N ILE A 125 -5.08 -5.36 15.91
CA ILE A 125 -5.41 -6.76 15.67
C ILE A 125 -4.79 -7.69 16.72
N SER A 126 -4.42 -7.15 17.89
CA SER A 126 -3.81 -7.93 18.98
C SER A 126 -4.70 -9.10 19.43
N GLN A 127 -6.02 -8.96 19.30
CA GLN A 127 -7.02 -9.95 19.69
C GLN A 127 -7.46 -10.88 18.54
N MET A 128 -6.86 -10.77 17.35
CA MET A 128 -7.31 -11.49 16.15
C MET A 128 -7.29 -13.02 16.32
N TYR A 129 -6.29 -13.59 17.01
CA TYR A 129 -6.23 -15.04 17.26
C TYR A 129 -7.20 -15.54 18.32
N GLN A 130 -7.62 -14.64 19.22
CA GLN A 130 -8.59 -14.96 20.28
C GLN A 130 -10.03 -14.80 19.78
N CYS A 131 -10.19 -14.03 18.70
CA CYS A 131 -11.45 -13.87 18.01
C CYS A 131 -11.84 -15.15 17.27
N LYS A 132 -12.68 -15.96 17.91
CA LYS A 132 -13.42 -17.02 17.21
C LYS A 132 -14.73 -16.41 16.69
N TYR A 133 -14.88 -16.35 15.36
CA TYR A 133 -16.12 -16.01 14.63
C TYR A 133 -16.47 -14.51 14.46
N ASN A 134 -17.37 -14.25 13.50
CA ASN A 134 -17.81 -12.97 12.90
C ASN A 134 -18.43 -11.92 13.85
N ASN A 135 -18.24 -12.02 15.17
CA ASN A 135 -18.76 -11.07 16.16
C ASN A 135 -17.69 -10.21 16.84
N CYS A 136 -16.43 -10.30 16.42
CA CYS A 136 -15.40 -9.41 16.93
C CYS A 136 -15.30 -8.16 16.09
N SER A 137 -14.70 -7.14 16.70
CA SER A 137 -14.29 -5.94 16.02
C SER A 137 -12.93 -5.48 16.48
N TYR A 138 -12.18 -4.91 15.55
CA TYR A 138 -10.84 -4.37 15.77
C TYR A 138 -10.93 -2.85 15.84
N PRO A 139 -10.55 -2.24 16.98
CA PRO A 139 -10.59 -0.79 17.09
C PRO A 139 -9.47 -0.19 16.23
N TYR A 140 -9.75 0.98 15.65
CA TYR A 140 -8.78 1.68 14.82
C TYR A 140 -8.96 3.19 14.85
N VAL A 141 -7.95 3.90 14.35
CA VAL A 141 -7.93 5.35 14.16
C VAL A 141 -7.20 5.72 12.89
N HIS A 142 -7.55 6.85 12.29
CA HIS A 142 -6.85 7.40 11.12
C HIS A 142 -5.86 8.49 11.51
N VAL A 143 -4.60 8.32 11.13
CA VAL A 143 -3.50 9.27 11.35
C VAL A 143 -3.13 9.93 10.02
N LEU A 144 -3.12 11.26 9.97
CA LEU A 144 -2.81 12.02 8.76
C LEU A 144 -1.29 12.07 8.52
N LEU A 145 -0.85 11.85 7.28
CA LEU A 145 0.55 12.02 6.88
C LEU A 145 0.81 13.50 6.55
N VAL A 146 1.86 14.06 7.15
CA VAL A 146 2.29 15.43 6.92
C VAL A 146 3.78 15.52 6.65
N ASP A 147 4.21 16.56 5.93
CA ASP A 147 5.63 16.83 5.72
C ASP A 147 6.33 17.29 7.02
N ALA A 148 7.63 17.56 6.93
CA ALA A 148 8.43 18.01 8.07
C ALA A 148 7.94 19.35 8.69
N ASN A 149 7.15 20.13 7.95
CA ASN A 149 6.58 21.42 8.34
C ASN A 149 5.11 21.33 8.78
N PHE A 150 4.58 20.11 8.98
CA PHE A 150 3.17 19.88 9.31
C PHE A 150 2.19 20.41 8.25
N CYS A 151 2.59 20.32 6.98
CA CYS A 151 1.70 20.50 5.84
C CYS A 151 1.20 19.15 5.32
N THR A 152 -0.04 19.10 4.86
CA THR A 152 -0.53 17.94 4.10
C THR A 152 0.31 17.73 2.85
N LEU A 153 0.17 16.54 2.27
CA LEU A 153 0.86 16.14 1.05
C LEU A 153 -0.14 16.09 -0.13
N PRO A 154 -0.59 17.22 -0.72
CA PRO A 154 -1.54 17.20 -1.82
C PRO A 154 -1.14 16.26 -2.97
N ASN A 155 -2.14 15.61 -3.55
CA ASN A 155 -2.02 14.73 -4.71
C ASN A 155 -1.17 13.48 -4.50
N ILE A 156 -0.81 13.14 -3.26
CA ILE A 156 -0.17 11.86 -2.95
C ILE A 156 -1.23 10.73 -2.97
N HIS A 157 -0.91 9.59 -3.59
CA HIS A 157 -1.77 8.40 -3.56
C HIS A 157 -1.40 7.41 -2.44
N VAL A 158 -0.20 7.52 -1.86
CA VAL A 158 0.24 6.65 -0.74
C VAL A 158 0.10 5.16 -1.09
N GLY A 159 0.31 4.79 -2.36
CA GLY A 159 -0.15 3.49 -2.87
C GLY A 159 0.57 2.29 -2.27
N GLY A 160 1.89 2.39 -2.08
CA GLY A 160 2.65 1.43 -1.30
C GLY A 160 3.06 1.99 0.04
N ILE A 161 2.98 1.13 1.05
CA ILE A 161 3.59 1.37 2.36
C ILE A 161 4.29 0.11 2.84
N GLU A 162 5.37 0.26 3.57
CA GLU A 162 6.04 -0.87 4.22
C GLU A 162 6.62 -0.41 5.55
N GLN A 163 6.55 -1.25 6.57
CA GLN A 163 7.13 -0.94 7.86
C GLN A 163 8.36 -1.80 8.07
N HIS A 164 9.52 -1.15 8.23
CA HIS A 164 10.76 -1.84 8.57
C HIS A 164 11.51 -1.09 9.68
N ASN A 165 11.90 -1.80 10.75
CA ASN A 165 12.63 -1.27 11.91
C ASN A 165 12.07 0.03 12.53
N GLY A 166 10.75 0.07 12.79
CA GLY A 166 10.10 1.24 13.41
C GLY A 166 9.83 2.40 12.43
N ILE A 167 10.33 2.33 11.20
CA ILE A 167 10.08 3.32 10.16
C ILE A 167 8.97 2.82 9.24
N LEU A 168 7.99 3.68 8.99
CA LEU A 168 7.02 3.53 7.91
C LEU A 168 7.56 4.22 6.66
N TYR A 169 7.76 3.41 5.62
CA TYR A 169 8.16 3.83 4.30
C TYR A 169 6.92 4.01 3.43
N VAL A 170 6.86 5.10 2.68
CA VAL A 170 5.69 5.46 1.87
C VAL A 170 6.13 5.84 0.47
N ALA A 171 5.54 5.21 -0.55
CA ALA A 171 5.77 5.57 -1.95
C ALA A 171 5.25 6.99 -2.23
N ASP A 172 6.13 7.89 -2.70
CA ASP A 172 5.72 9.21 -3.17
C ASP A 172 5.27 9.14 -4.64
N SER A 173 3.98 8.90 -4.83
CA SER A 173 3.38 8.73 -6.15
C SER A 173 3.09 10.03 -6.90
N ARG A 174 3.38 11.19 -6.29
CA ARG A 174 3.10 12.50 -6.88
C ARG A 174 3.83 12.66 -8.22
N LYS A 175 3.25 13.44 -9.12
CA LYS A 175 3.82 13.65 -10.47
C LYS A 175 5.22 14.23 -10.37
N GLY A 176 6.20 13.57 -11.00
CA GLY A 176 7.60 13.99 -10.99
C GLY A 176 8.37 13.58 -9.74
N MET A 177 7.72 12.96 -8.76
CA MET A 177 8.39 12.41 -7.59
C MET A 177 8.77 10.96 -7.85
N GLN A 178 10.03 10.65 -7.53
CA GLN A 178 10.60 9.32 -7.59
C GLN A 178 11.33 9.08 -6.27
N ARG A 179 10.55 9.12 -5.17
CA ARG A 179 11.08 9.07 -3.81
C ARG A 179 10.25 8.13 -2.92
N ILE A 180 10.87 7.70 -1.84
CA ILE A 180 10.21 7.02 -0.72
C ILE A 180 10.35 7.94 0.48
N LEU A 181 9.22 8.26 1.10
CA LEU A 181 9.14 9.07 2.31
C LEU A 181 9.30 8.18 3.53
N GLN A 182 9.96 8.67 4.56
CA GLN A 182 10.16 7.97 5.82
C GLN A 182 9.40 8.68 6.94
N PHE A 183 8.74 7.89 7.79
CA PHE A 183 8.02 8.35 8.95
C PHE A 183 8.39 7.47 10.14
N ASP A 184 8.90 8.07 11.21
CA ASP A 184 9.26 7.33 12.42
C ASP A 184 8.02 7.10 13.29
N LEU A 185 7.62 5.83 13.44
CA LEU A 185 6.40 5.46 14.17
C LEU A 185 6.51 5.68 15.69
N GLU A 186 7.74 5.79 16.22
CA GLU A 186 7.99 6.01 17.64
C GLU A 186 8.12 7.50 17.96
N TYR A 187 8.83 8.25 17.11
CA TYR A 187 9.26 9.62 17.44
C TYR A 187 8.53 10.74 16.71
N ASP A 188 7.80 10.43 15.63
CA ASP A 188 7.15 11.44 14.78
C ASP A 188 5.61 11.38 14.77
N LEU A 189 5.01 10.74 15.77
CA LEU A 189 3.57 10.75 16.00
C LEU A 189 3.17 11.87 16.96
N TYR A 190 2.18 12.68 16.55
CA TYR A 190 1.73 13.83 17.31
C TYR A 190 0.19 13.89 17.41
N GLU A 191 -0.31 14.37 18.56
CA GLU A 191 -1.72 14.72 18.74
C GLU A 191 -1.98 16.15 18.21
N VAL A 192 -3.03 16.29 17.42
CA VAL A 192 -3.44 17.58 16.84
C VAL A 192 -4.10 18.44 17.93
N PRO A 193 -3.63 19.67 18.18
CA PRO A 193 -4.29 20.57 19.13
C PRO A 193 -5.76 20.78 18.76
N SER A 194 -6.68 20.77 19.75
CA SER A 194 -8.13 20.79 19.49
C SER A 194 -8.58 21.94 18.59
N LYS A 195 -7.95 23.12 18.71
CA LYS A 195 -8.22 24.30 17.87
C LYS A 195 -7.82 24.13 16.39
N MET A 196 -6.94 23.18 16.08
CA MET A 196 -6.41 22.91 14.75
C MET A 196 -7.02 21.66 14.08
N ILE A 197 -7.85 20.88 14.79
CA ILE A 197 -8.50 19.68 14.25
C ILE A 197 -9.27 20.01 12.96
N GLY A 198 -9.98 21.13 12.92
CA GLY A 198 -10.71 21.57 11.72
C GLY A 198 -9.81 21.89 10.54
N VAL A 199 -8.62 22.46 10.78
CA VAL A 199 -7.61 22.74 9.75
C VAL A 199 -7.04 21.44 9.20
N MET A 200 -6.88 20.43 10.07
CA MET A 200 -6.43 19.09 9.71
C MET A 200 -7.58 18.13 9.44
N PHE A 201 -8.66 18.65 8.87
CA PHE A 201 -9.75 17.86 8.30
C PHE A 201 -10.42 16.87 9.26
N GLY A 202 -10.41 17.16 10.56
CA GLY A 202 -10.98 16.29 11.60
C GLY A 202 -10.01 15.24 12.15
N HIS A 203 -8.75 15.22 11.72
CA HIS A 203 -7.77 14.28 12.24
C HIS A 203 -7.29 14.68 13.64
N HIS A 204 -7.29 13.72 14.55
CA HIS A 204 -6.78 13.87 15.92
C HIS A 204 -5.29 13.59 16.03
N TYR A 205 -4.72 12.89 15.05
CA TYR A 205 -3.31 12.49 15.06
C TYR A 205 -2.68 12.76 13.70
N MET A 206 -1.40 13.11 13.71
CA MET A 206 -0.57 13.24 12.51
C MET A 206 0.74 12.48 12.69
N LEU A 207 1.24 11.93 11.59
CA LEU A 207 2.56 11.32 11.50
C LEU A 207 3.43 12.21 10.59
N ARG A 208 4.50 12.74 11.17
CA ARG A 208 5.37 13.72 10.51
C ARG A 208 6.47 13.00 9.73
N GLN A 209 6.72 13.46 8.51
CA GLN A 209 7.83 12.95 7.71
C GLN A 209 9.17 13.26 8.40
N SER A 210 10.00 12.23 8.57
CA SER A 210 11.33 12.33 9.19
C SER A 210 12.43 12.51 8.14
N ALA A 211 12.34 11.79 7.02
CA ALA A 211 13.32 11.81 5.95
C ALA A 211 12.69 11.34 4.61
N SER A 212 13.51 11.24 3.56
CA SER A 212 13.15 10.57 2.31
C SER A 212 14.41 10.20 1.53
N PHE A 213 14.31 9.26 0.60
CA PHE A 213 15.39 8.89 -0.32
C PHE A 213 14.85 8.65 -1.73
N ALA A 214 15.73 8.66 -2.72
CA ALA A 214 15.36 8.41 -4.11
C ALA A 214 14.98 6.93 -4.32
N SER A 215 14.04 6.68 -5.22
CA SER A 215 13.68 5.34 -5.66
C SER A 215 14.31 5.07 -7.05
N PRO A 216 14.80 3.86 -7.37
CA PRO A 216 15.40 3.62 -8.68
C PRO A 216 14.38 3.56 -9.83
N ILE A 217 13.11 3.35 -9.53
CA ILE A 217 11.97 3.48 -10.45
C ILE A 217 10.86 4.32 -9.80
N LYS A 218 9.85 4.77 -10.55
CA LYS A 218 8.69 5.47 -9.98
C LYS A 218 7.87 4.51 -9.11
N PRO A 219 7.85 4.66 -7.77
CA PRO A 219 7.19 3.70 -6.91
C PRO A 219 5.67 3.88 -6.99
N SER A 220 4.96 2.78 -7.26
CA SER A 220 3.50 2.71 -7.16
C SER A 220 3.09 1.91 -5.93
N PHE A 221 3.85 0.85 -5.64
CA PHE A 221 3.79 0.06 -4.41
C PHE A 221 5.21 -0.23 -3.90
N LEU A 222 5.33 -0.65 -2.63
CA LEU A 222 6.56 -1.15 -2.05
C LEU A 222 6.29 -2.23 -0.99
N SER A 223 7.23 -3.15 -0.83
CA SER A 223 7.31 -4.06 0.31
C SER A 223 8.77 -4.31 0.70
N PHE A 224 9.01 -5.12 1.73
CA PHE A 224 10.36 -5.50 2.15
C PHE A 224 10.53 -7.02 2.09
N ASP A 225 11.52 -7.47 1.32
CA ASP A 225 11.96 -8.85 1.29
C ASP A 225 12.91 -9.11 2.45
N ALA A 226 12.39 -9.70 3.53
CA ALA A 226 13.17 -9.99 4.73
C ALA A 226 14.25 -11.06 4.50
N ASP A 227 14.08 -11.96 3.52
CA ASP A 227 15.04 -13.02 3.24
C ASP A 227 16.27 -12.47 2.49
N ASN A 228 16.08 -11.44 1.66
CA ASN A 228 17.15 -10.77 0.91
C ASN A 228 17.59 -9.41 1.49
N GLN A 229 16.90 -8.91 2.52
CA GLN A 229 17.12 -7.60 3.14
C GLN A 229 17.08 -6.45 2.11
N LYS A 230 16.08 -6.47 1.22
CA LYS A 230 15.91 -5.48 0.15
C LYS A 230 14.48 -4.98 0.09
N PHE A 231 14.31 -3.74 -0.31
CA PHE A 231 13.00 -3.24 -0.72
C PHE A 231 12.63 -3.85 -2.07
N VAL A 232 11.36 -4.21 -2.20
CA VAL A 232 10.72 -4.60 -3.45
C VAL A 232 9.81 -3.45 -3.86
N ILE A 233 10.01 -2.86 -5.02
CA ILE A 233 9.18 -1.76 -5.52
C ILE A 233 8.73 -2.06 -6.93
N GLY A 234 7.55 -1.56 -7.30
CA GLY A 234 7.11 -1.66 -8.67
C GLY A 234 6.30 -0.48 -9.18
N THR A 235 6.14 -0.46 -10.49
CA THR A 235 5.36 0.54 -11.22
C THR A 235 3.98 0.01 -11.57
N TYR A 236 3.01 0.91 -11.55
CA TYR A 236 1.72 0.69 -12.19
C TYR A 236 1.82 1.08 -13.67
N ALA A 237 1.52 0.13 -14.55
CA ALA A 237 1.30 0.42 -15.97
C ALA A 237 0.00 -0.22 -16.45
N ARG A 238 -0.84 0.61 -17.07
CA ARG A 238 -2.14 0.21 -17.58
C ARG A 238 -2.02 -0.68 -18.81
N CYS A 239 -2.84 -1.72 -18.93
CA CYS A 239 -2.95 -2.45 -20.18
C CYS A 239 -4.12 -1.96 -21.04
N GLY A 240 -3.78 -1.39 -22.20
CA GLY A 240 -4.77 -0.94 -23.17
C GLY A 240 -5.55 0.32 -22.77
N PRO A 241 -6.58 0.71 -23.57
CA PRO A 241 -7.21 2.01 -23.45
C PRO A 241 -8.37 2.09 -22.44
N LYS A 242 -8.87 0.95 -21.91
CA LYS A 242 -10.05 0.88 -21.02
C LYS A 242 -9.71 0.29 -19.64
N VAL A 243 -10.21 0.92 -18.57
CA VAL A 243 -10.08 0.44 -17.18
C VAL A 243 -11.21 -0.57 -16.99
N GLY A 244 -11.03 -1.65 -16.23
CA GLY A 244 -12.14 -2.57 -15.96
C GLY A 244 -12.29 -3.73 -16.94
N ILE A 245 -11.50 -3.78 -18.03
CA ILE A 245 -11.78 -4.65 -19.17
C ILE A 245 -10.47 -5.17 -19.76
N HIS A 246 -9.78 -6.06 -19.06
CA HIS A 246 -8.62 -6.73 -19.61
C HIS A 246 -8.49 -8.15 -19.09
N LEU A 247 -7.75 -8.93 -19.87
CA LEU A 247 -7.39 -10.30 -19.60
C LEU A 247 -5.87 -10.37 -19.59
N ASP A 248 -5.34 -11.21 -18.72
CA ASP A 248 -3.94 -11.62 -18.67
C ASP A 248 -3.50 -12.06 -20.08
N SER A 249 -2.63 -11.27 -20.70
CA SER A 249 -2.15 -11.53 -22.06
C SER A 249 -0.69 -11.15 -22.19
N GLU A 250 0.02 -11.84 -23.07
CA GLU A 250 1.45 -11.64 -23.31
C GLU A 250 1.80 -10.18 -23.65
N SER A 251 0.97 -9.51 -24.44
CA SER A 251 1.17 -8.10 -24.81
C SER A 251 0.98 -7.13 -23.64
N CYS A 252 0.13 -7.46 -22.66
CA CYS A 252 0.01 -6.70 -21.43
C CYS A 252 1.23 -6.90 -20.53
N PHE A 253 1.72 -8.13 -20.49
CA PHE A 253 2.74 -8.55 -19.56
C PHE A 253 4.14 -8.06 -19.94
N THR A 254 4.45 -8.06 -21.22
CA THR A 254 5.76 -7.69 -21.78
C THR A 254 5.99 -6.19 -21.93
N GLN A 255 5.13 -5.33 -21.35
CA GLN A 255 5.34 -3.89 -21.42
C GLN A 255 6.57 -3.49 -20.59
N SER A 256 7.50 -2.78 -21.22
CA SER A 256 8.71 -2.23 -20.57
C SER A 256 8.43 -1.32 -19.37
N LYS A 257 7.20 -0.80 -19.26
CA LYS A 257 6.74 0.05 -18.15
C LYS A 257 6.31 -0.72 -16.92
N ASN A 258 6.07 -2.03 -17.02
CA ASN A 258 5.84 -2.90 -15.87
C ASN A 258 7.21 -3.17 -15.27
N GLN A 259 7.57 -2.57 -14.16
CA GLN A 259 8.87 -2.73 -13.52
C GLN A 259 8.64 -3.21 -12.10
N LEU A 260 9.41 -4.20 -11.68
CA LEU A 260 9.48 -4.69 -10.31
C LEU A 260 10.96 -4.88 -9.98
N VAL A 261 11.43 -4.26 -8.90
CA VAL A 261 12.85 -4.07 -8.61
C VAL A 261 13.14 -4.38 -7.15
N TRP A 262 14.22 -5.12 -6.91
CA TRP A 262 14.84 -5.29 -5.59
C TRP A 262 16.01 -4.31 -5.43
N PHE A 263 16.01 -3.50 -4.38
CA PHE A 263 17.09 -2.55 -4.13
C PHE A 263 17.38 -2.31 -2.64
N ASP A 264 18.58 -1.82 -2.36
CA ASP A 264 19.02 -1.40 -1.02
C ASP A 264 18.85 0.11 -0.88
N SER A 265 18.20 0.55 0.20
CA SER A 265 18.03 1.99 0.49
C SER A 265 19.36 2.70 0.76
N ASN A 266 20.39 2.00 1.24
CA ASN A 266 21.71 2.57 1.51
C ASN A 266 22.48 2.91 0.22
N ASN A 267 22.19 2.20 -0.88
CA ASN A 267 22.80 2.47 -2.18
C ASN A 267 22.05 3.57 -2.97
N SER A 268 20.92 4.05 -2.45
CA SER A 268 20.23 5.23 -2.96
C SER A 268 20.88 6.49 -2.39
N MET A 269 22.07 6.86 -2.88
CA MET A 269 22.69 8.12 -2.48
C MET A 269 21.97 9.31 -3.13
N ASP A 270 21.52 10.24 -2.27
CA ASP A 270 21.11 11.59 -2.61
C ASP A 270 22.34 12.37 -3.14
N VAL A 271 22.44 12.60 -4.45
CA VAL A 271 23.34 13.61 -5.01
C VAL A 271 22.57 14.45 -6.04
N ASN A 272 22.09 15.61 -5.59
CA ASN A 272 21.65 16.73 -6.44
C ASN A 272 20.63 16.42 -7.54
N ASN A 273 19.54 15.68 -7.25
CA ASN A 273 18.43 15.46 -8.18
C ASN A 273 18.84 14.89 -9.56
N THR A 274 20.07 14.40 -9.70
CA THR A 274 20.56 13.79 -10.92
C THR A 274 20.82 12.35 -10.58
N ILE A 275 19.86 11.52 -10.91
CA ILE A 275 19.94 10.07 -10.81
C ILE A 275 21.05 9.64 -11.78
N LEU A 276 22.31 9.66 -11.33
CA LEU A 276 23.42 8.96 -11.98
C LEU A 276 23.34 7.50 -11.56
N LEU A 277 22.23 6.84 -11.90
CA LEU A 277 22.19 5.38 -11.88
C LEU A 277 22.84 4.96 -13.20
N ASP A 278 24.15 4.76 -13.18
CA ASP A 278 24.75 3.93 -14.22
C ASP A 278 24.15 2.54 -14.03
N GLN A 279 23.25 2.14 -14.94
CA GLN A 279 22.44 0.91 -14.81
C GLN A 279 23.31 -0.36 -14.70
N HIS A 280 24.62 -0.25 -14.96
CA HIS A 280 25.58 -1.34 -14.89
C HIS A 280 26.13 -1.65 -13.48
N ASP A 281 26.05 -0.74 -12.51
CA ASP A 281 26.72 -0.92 -11.20
C ASP A 281 25.78 -1.27 -10.04
N LEU A 282 24.49 -1.42 -10.31
CA LEU A 282 23.53 -1.82 -9.30
C LEU A 282 23.19 -3.28 -9.53
N ASN A 283 23.45 -4.11 -8.51
CA ASN A 283 22.92 -5.46 -8.35
C ASN A 283 21.37 -5.41 -8.20
N MET A 284 20.71 -4.85 -9.21
CA MET A 284 19.27 -4.65 -9.34
C MET A 284 18.73 -5.76 -10.25
N SER A 285 17.89 -6.60 -9.66
CA SER A 285 17.06 -7.50 -10.44
C SER A 285 15.79 -6.73 -10.83
N CYS A 286 15.53 -6.53 -12.12
CA CYS A 286 14.30 -5.92 -12.62
C CYS A 286 13.45 -6.95 -13.37
N TRP A 287 12.14 -6.83 -13.20
CA TRP A 287 11.13 -7.77 -13.67
C TRP A 287 10.04 -7.03 -14.45
N HIS A 288 9.69 -7.53 -15.64
CA HIS A 288 8.72 -6.92 -16.55
C HIS A 288 7.60 -7.89 -16.93
N TYR A 289 6.58 -8.06 -16.07
CA TYR A 289 5.61 -9.13 -16.28
C TYR A 289 4.16 -8.83 -16.03
N PHE A 290 3.78 -8.10 -15.00
CA PHE A 290 2.36 -7.93 -14.72
C PHE A 290 1.94 -6.51 -15.07
N SER A 291 0.89 -6.39 -15.87
CA SER A 291 0.22 -5.11 -16.05
C SER A 291 -0.67 -4.84 -14.86
N GLU A 292 -0.90 -3.57 -14.59
CA GLU A 292 -1.84 -3.11 -13.56
C GLU A 292 -1.54 -3.67 -12.17
N MET A 293 -0.24 -3.91 -11.91
CA MET A 293 0.26 -4.26 -10.59
C MET A 293 -0.13 -3.18 -9.58
N GLN A 294 -0.69 -3.62 -8.46
CA GLN A 294 -0.99 -2.75 -7.32
C GLN A 294 -0.14 -3.06 -6.10
N GLY A 295 0.47 -4.25 -6.04
CA GLY A 295 1.31 -4.69 -4.95
C GLY A 295 2.19 -5.86 -5.37
N ALA A 296 3.33 -6.00 -4.72
CA ALA A 296 4.14 -7.19 -4.82
C ALA A 296 4.95 -7.40 -3.56
N THR A 297 5.16 -8.66 -3.21
CA THR A 297 6.00 -9.07 -2.07
C THR A 297 6.69 -10.38 -2.39
N SER A 298 7.82 -10.64 -1.75
CA SER A 298 8.62 -11.84 -1.99
C SER A 298 9.15 -12.44 -0.72
N ALA A 299 9.31 -13.76 -0.76
CA ALA A 299 9.86 -14.53 0.33
C ALA A 299 10.52 -15.80 -0.20
N ARG A 300 11.51 -16.28 0.54
CA ARG A 300 12.07 -17.61 0.34
C ARG A 300 11.16 -18.65 0.94
N VAL A 301 10.78 -19.62 0.13
CA VAL A 301 9.99 -20.80 0.51
C VAL A 301 10.81 -22.03 0.12
N HIS A 302 11.26 -22.77 1.13
CA HIS A 302 12.30 -23.80 0.96
C HIS A 302 13.58 -23.21 0.33
N ASN A 303 13.96 -23.67 -0.86
CA ASN A 303 15.14 -23.18 -1.60
C ASN A 303 14.78 -22.15 -2.68
N ASP A 304 13.49 -21.86 -2.84
CA ASP A 304 13.00 -21.03 -3.92
C ASP A 304 12.61 -19.64 -3.42
N THR A 305 12.90 -18.61 -4.20
CA THR A 305 12.29 -17.29 -3.99
C THR A 305 10.95 -17.29 -4.71
N ILE A 306 9.88 -16.99 -4.00
CA ILE A 306 8.54 -16.85 -4.56
C ILE A 306 8.16 -15.37 -4.50
N VAL A 307 7.52 -14.90 -5.57
CA VAL A 307 6.99 -13.54 -5.69
C VAL A 307 5.48 -13.63 -5.85
N TRP A 308 4.76 -12.91 -4.99
CA TRP A 308 3.33 -12.68 -5.09
C TRP A 308 3.12 -11.30 -5.67
N VAL A 309 2.27 -11.20 -6.69
CA VAL A 309 1.93 -9.94 -7.35
C VAL A 309 0.42 -9.82 -7.41
N SER A 310 -0.12 -8.68 -6.96
CA SER A 310 -1.53 -8.36 -7.11
C SER A 310 -1.74 -7.47 -8.32
N SER A 311 -2.71 -7.83 -9.14
CA SER A 311 -3.18 -7.03 -10.27
C SER A 311 -4.65 -6.68 -10.09
N SER A 312 -4.94 -5.38 -10.04
CA SER A 312 -6.29 -4.84 -9.94
C SER A 312 -6.71 -4.24 -11.25
N TYR A 313 -7.87 -4.67 -11.71
CA TYR A 313 -8.39 -4.32 -13.01
C TYR A 313 -9.47 -3.24 -12.92
N GLY A 314 -9.58 -2.56 -11.79
CA GLY A 314 -10.62 -1.58 -11.51
C GLY A 314 -11.86 -2.19 -10.83
N PRO A 315 -12.99 -1.47 -10.79
CA PRO A 315 -14.14 -1.85 -9.96
C PRO A 315 -15.00 -2.97 -10.53
N LEU A 316 -14.74 -3.44 -11.76
CA LEU A 316 -15.65 -4.33 -12.49
C LEU A 316 -15.10 -5.74 -12.71
N ALA A 317 -13.81 -5.86 -12.98
CA ALA A 317 -13.18 -7.13 -13.27
C ALA A 317 -12.57 -7.73 -12.00
N ASP A 318 -12.63 -9.06 -11.89
CA ASP A 318 -11.93 -9.79 -10.84
C ASP A 318 -10.45 -9.42 -10.86
N SER A 319 -9.88 -9.22 -9.67
CA SER A 319 -8.44 -8.98 -9.52
C SER A 319 -7.72 -10.31 -9.39
N HIS A 320 -6.43 -10.34 -9.72
CA HIS A 320 -5.63 -11.55 -9.69
C HIS A 320 -4.50 -11.42 -8.66
N LEU A 321 -4.24 -12.51 -7.95
CA LEU A 321 -3.01 -12.72 -7.20
C LEU A 321 -2.17 -13.74 -7.95
N HIS A 322 -1.10 -13.30 -8.59
CA HIS A 322 -0.15 -14.13 -9.30
C HIS A 322 0.94 -14.60 -8.35
N VAL A 323 1.32 -15.88 -8.47
CA VAL A 323 2.38 -16.52 -7.67
C VAL A 323 3.40 -17.10 -8.62
N VAL A 324 4.63 -16.60 -8.52
CA VAL A 324 5.72 -16.92 -9.44
C VAL A 324 6.92 -17.41 -8.66
N ASN A 325 7.46 -18.55 -9.05
CA ASN A 325 8.76 -19.01 -8.56
C ASN A 325 9.88 -18.36 -9.39
N VAL A 326 10.76 -17.64 -8.72
CA VAL A 326 11.78 -16.79 -9.33
C VAL A 326 13.21 -17.29 -9.08
N SER A 327 13.36 -18.44 -8.40
CA SER A 327 14.67 -19.00 -8.07
C SER A 327 15.52 -19.38 -9.29
N THR A 328 14.88 -19.57 -10.44
CA THR A 328 15.56 -19.82 -11.71
C THR A 328 15.86 -18.56 -12.52
N PHE A 329 15.56 -17.36 -12.01
CA PHE A 329 15.62 -16.12 -12.78
C PHE A 329 16.66 -15.14 -12.25
N THR A 330 17.72 -14.98 -13.03
CA THR A 330 18.68 -13.88 -12.91
C THR A 330 18.33 -12.84 -13.98
N GLY A 331 17.25 -12.09 -13.77
CA GLY A 331 16.86 -11.02 -14.68
C GLY A 331 17.79 -9.82 -14.52
N ASP A 332 18.67 -9.59 -15.49
CA ASP A 332 19.39 -8.33 -15.63
C ASP A 332 18.45 -7.29 -16.26
N CYS A 333 18.53 -6.02 -15.84
CA CYS A 333 17.61 -4.96 -16.27
C CYS A 333 17.80 -4.56 -17.75
N SER A 334 18.80 -5.14 -18.43
CA SER A 334 19.15 -4.77 -19.80
C SER A 334 18.11 -5.30 -20.80
N SER A 335 17.51 -4.38 -21.53
CA SER A 335 16.41 -4.57 -22.50
C SER A 335 16.78 -5.42 -23.73
N SER A 336 17.98 -5.97 -23.81
CA SER A 336 18.50 -6.66 -24.99
C SER A 336 18.28 -8.17 -25.03
N ASN A 337 17.93 -8.81 -23.91
CA ASN A 337 17.64 -10.25 -23.86
C ASN A 337 16.28 -10.53 -23.21
N LEU A 338 15.22 -10.38 -23.99
CA LEU A 338 13.85 -10.81 -23.64
C LEU A 338 13.68 -12.34 -23.69
N ASP A 339 14.73 -13.12 -23.95
CA ASP A 339 14.65 -14.59 -24.08
C ASP A 339 14.35 -15.32 -22.76
N GLY A 340 14.45 -14.63 -21.63
CA GLY A 340 13.88 -15.10 -20.36
C GLY A 340 12.53 -14.46 -20.14
N LEU A 341 11.47 -14.92 -20.83
CA LEU A 341 10.08 -14.59 -20.49
C LEU A 341 9.54 -15.59 -19.46
N VAL A 342 8.81 -15.12 -18.44
CA VAL A 342 7.98 -15.97 -17.58
C VAL A 342 7.03 -16.75 -18.48
N GLN A 343 7.20 -18.07 -18.50
CA GLN A 343 6.26 -18.96 -19.18
C GLN A 343 4.95 -18.92 -18.39
N LEU A 344 3.90 -18.37 -19.01
CA LEU A 344 2.62 -18.08 -18.35
C LEU A 344 1.93 -19.34 -17.81
N ASP A 345 2.23 -20.50 -18.37
CA ASP A 345 1.80 -21.81 -17.89
C ASP A 345 2.39 -22.17 -16.52
N ARG A 346 3.45 -21.48 -16.07
CA ARG A 346 4.10 -21.67 -14.76
C ARG A 346 3.65 -20.66 -13.70
N VAL A 347 2.74 -19.73 -14.06
CA VAL A 347 2.20 -18.74 -13.13
C VAL A 347 0.90 -19.28 -12.54
N THR A 348 0.88 -19.45 -11.22
CA THR A 348 -0.38 -19.74 -10.52
C THR A 348 -1.12 -18.43 -10.29
N ALA A 349 -2.41 -18.38 -10.61
CA ALA A 349 -3.24 -17.18 -10.44
C ALA A 349 -4.48 -17.50 -9.60
N TYR A 350 -4.66 -16.77 -8.49
CA TYR A 350 -5.86 -16.82 -7.66
C TYR A 350 -6.76 -15.63 -8.01
N LYS A 351 -8.04 -15.89 -8.24
CA LYS A 351 -9.03 -14.84 -8.49
C LYS A 351 -9.57 -14.28 -7.18
N HIS A 352 -9.54 -12.97 -7.08
CA HIS A 352 -10.12 -12.19 -6.01
C HIS A 352 -11.21 -11.26 -6.55
N PRO A 353 -12.14 -10.81 -5.70
CA PRO A 353 -13.07 -9.75 -6.07
C PRO A 353 -12.33 -8.51 -6.59
N PRO A 354 -13.02 -7.64 -7.35
CA PRO A 354 -12.43 -6.42 -7.90
C PRO A 354 -11.75 -5.55 -6.84
N GLY A 355 -10.60 -4.98 -7.21
CA GLY A 355 -9.87 -4.03 -6.39
C GLY A 355 -8.82 -4.63 -5.48
N LEU A 356 -8.18 -5.75 -5.79
CA LEU A 356 -7.06 -6.24 -4.97
C LEU A 356 -5.84 -5.32 -5.13
N GLU A 357 -5.53 -4.54 -4.10
CA GLU A 357 -4.48 -3.54 -4.15
C GLU A 357 -3.14 -4.10 -3.63
N ASP A 358 -2.63 -3.66 -2.50
CA ASP A 358 -1.29 -3.97 -2.06
C ASP A 358 -1.17 -5.31 -1.29
N LEU A 359 0.08 -5.79 -1.14
CA LEU A 359 0.45 -7.06 -0.52
C LEU A 359 1.53 -6.87 0.54
N HIS A 360 1.43 -7.58 1.66
CA HIS A 360 2.46 -7.58 2.69
C HIS A 360 2.62 -8.97 3.33
N ILE A 361 3.86 -9.43 3.47
CA ILE A 361 4.17 -10.65 4.22
C ILE A 361 4.50 -10.27 5.65
N GLU A 362 3.68 -10.75 6.57
CA GLU A 362 3.96 -10.68 7.99
C GLU A 362 4.64 -11.96 8.47
N HIS A 363 5.76 -11.79 9.17
CA HIS A 363 6.49 -12.87 9.80
C HIS A 363 6.08 -13.03 11.27
N LEU A 364 5.46 -14.16 11.59
CA LEU A 364 5.18 -14.60 12.95
C LEU A 364 6.09 -15.79 13.29
N ALA A 365 6.26 -16.05 14.58
CA ALA A 365 7.23 -17.04 15.08
C ALA A 365 7.19 -18.40 14.35
N GLU A 366 6.01 -18.88 13.97
CA GLU A 366 5.83 -20.19 13.32
C GLU A 366 5.09 -20.11 11.98
N LYS A 367 4.70 -18.92 11.51
CA LYS A 367 3.80 -18.76 10.36
C LYS A 367 4.12 -17.49 9.58
N ARG A 368 3.97 -17.55 8.27
CA ARG A 368 3.97 -16.35 7.41
C ARG A 368 2.55 -16.10 6.92
N LEU A 369 2.08 -14.87 7.06
CA LEU A 369 0.76 -14.46 6.59
C LEU A 369 0.92 -13.49 5.42
N LEU A 370 0.22 -13.76 4.32
CA LEU A 370 0.10 -12.79 3.23
C LEU A 370 -1.13 -11.92 3.50
N TRP A 371 -0.90 -10.68 3.88
CA TRP A 371 -1.92 -9.64 4.00
C TRP A 371 -2.23 -9.00 2.65
N MET A 372 -3.50 -8.72 2.45
CA MET A 372 -4.10 -8.17 1.25
C MET A 372 -5.16 -7.13 1.63
N THR A 373 -5.31 -6.10 0.80
CA THR A 373 -6.37 -5.08 0.95
C THR A 373 -7.13 -4.88 -0.36
N THR A 374 -8.39 -4.44 -0.27
CA THR A 374 -9.20 -4.11 -1.45
C THR A 374 -9.70 -2.67 -1.50
N GLU A 375 -9.61 -2.05 -2.69
CA GLU A 375 -10.09 -0.67 -2.96
C GLU A 375 -11.60 -0.62 -3.22
N PHE A 376 -12.11 -1.56 -4.02
CA PHE A 376 -13.47 -1.54 -4.56
C PHE A 376 -14.40 -2.54 -3.87
N GLY A 377 -15.72 -2.34 -4.06
CA GLY A 377 -16.74 -3.24 -3.55
C GLY A 377 -16.76 -3.31 -2.02
N CYS A 378 -16.72 -4.54 -1.49
CA CYS A 378 -16.52 -4.77 -0.06
C CYS A 378 -15.04 -4.53 0.26
N ARG A 379 -14.70 -3.28 0.60
CA ARG A 379 -13.36 -2.94 1.09
C ARG A 379 -13.05 -3.78 2.32
N MET A 380 -12.08 -4.65 2.17
CA MET A 380 -11.70 -5.62 3.18
C MET A 380 -10.19 -5.70 3.26
N VAL A 381 -9.73 -6.06 4.44
CA VAL A 381 -8.34 -6.36 4.72
C VAL A 381 -8.32 -7.78 5.23
N PHE A 382 -7.53 -8.65 4.63
CA PHE A 382 -7.51 -10.06 4.98
C PHE A 382 -6.14 -10.67 4.77
N SER A 383 -5.88 -11.76 5.48
CA SER A 383 -4.68 -12.55 5.32
C SER A 383 -4.99 -14.03 5.21
N SER A 384 -4.13 -14.73 4.48
CA SER A 384 -4.10 -16.19 4.39
C SER A 384 -2.72 -16.69 4.79
N SER A 385 -2.62 -17.99 5.16
CA SER A 385 -1.30 -18.62 5.32
C SER A 385 -0.57 -18.56 3.98
N LEU A 386 0.71 -18.22 4.00
CA LEU A 386 1.52 -18.17 2.79
C LEU A 386 1.62 -19.55 2.13
N GLU A 387 1.63 -20.60 2.94
CA GLU A 387 1.70 -22.01 2.53
C GLU A 387 0.46 -22.46 1.76
N ASP A 388 -0.73 -21.91 2.09
CA ASP A 388 -1.98 -22.20 1.40
C ASP A 388 -2.03 -21.55 0.00
N LEU A 389 -1.13 -20.60 -0.27
CA LEU A 389 -1.04 -19.82 -1.52
C LEU A 389 0.11 -20.28 -2.42
N LEU A 390 0.76 -21.39 -2.09
CA LEU A 390 1.79 -21.97 -2.93
C LEU A 390 1.17 -22.78 -4.08
N PRO A 391 1.80 -22.79 -5.27
CA PRO A 391 1.41 -23.69 -6.34
C PRO A 391 1.36 -25.14 -5.83
N SER A 392 0.31 -25.89 -6.17
CA SER A 392 0.26 -27.32 -5.88
C SER A 392 1.38 -28.01 -6.65
N THR A 393 2.33 -28.61 -5.93
CA THR A 393 3.47 -29.35 -6.47
C THR A 393 3.06 -30.61 -7.21
#